data_AF-A0A1F7M8N9-F1
#
_entry.id   AF-A0A1F7M8N9-F1
#
_cell.length_a   1.000
_cell.length_b   1.000
_cell.length_c   1.000
_cell.angle_alpha   90.00
_cell.angle_beta   90.00
_cell.angle_gamma   90.00
#
_symmetry.space_group_name_H-M   'P 1'
#
loop_
_entity.id
_entity.type
_entity.pdbx_description
1 polymer ?
#
loop_
_entity_poly.entity_id
_entity_poly.type
_entity_poly.pdbx_seq_one_letter_code
_entity_poly.pdbx_strand_id
1 'polypeptide(L)'
;MSNGTTGSITVLLRLPVLYNPDAAGYRASVEDEKFLDTADELARRFGGGTLFVFRHDTPRGFWWDQGVVDRDVLALIEVDVPDTRESREWLRAYARDALRQRFRQKAIYLKFVGPIEHLVVNNEEVSDED
;
A
#
# COMPACT_ATOMS: atom_id res chain seq x y z
N MET A 1 16.86 -19.22 -23.82
CA MET A 1 15.62 -18.53 -23.39
C MET A 1 16.06 -17.33 -22.59
N SER A 2 15.77 -16.12 -23.05
CA SER A 2 16.17 -14.90 -22.36
C SER A 2 15.41 -14.80 -21.04
N ASN A 3 16.13 -14.81 -19.91
CA ASN A 3 15.61 -14.35 -18.63
C ASN A 3 15.31 -12.86 -18.77
N GLY A 4 14.15 -12.52 -19.32
CA GLY A 4 13.67 -11.14 -19.35
C GLY A 4 13.46 -10.71 -17.91
N THR A 5 14.25 -9.75 -17.44
CA THR A 5 14.05 -9.09 -16.15
C THR A 5 12.62 -8.59 -16.14
N THR A 6 11.76 -9.23 -15.35
CA THR A 6 10.39 -8.74 -15.19
C THR A 6 10.53 -7.39 -14.50
N GLY A 7 10.10 -6.32 -15.16
CA GLY A 7 10.18 -4.97 -14.60
C GLY A 7 9.47 -4.89 -13.24
N SER A 8 9.83 -3.90 -12.43
CA SER A 8 9.12 -3.64 -11.16
C SER A 8 8.04 -2.58 -11.35
N ILE A 9 7.05 -2.61 -10.48
CA ILE A 9 6.06 -1.55 -10.32
C ILE A 9 5.96 -1.16 -8.85
N THR A 10 5.67 0.10 -8.58
CA THR A 10 5.33 0.58 -7.26
C THR A 10 3.83 0.43 -7.04
N VAL A 11 3.44 -0.08 -5.88
CA VAL A 11 2.05 -0.18 -5.48
C VAL A 11 1.81 0.72 -4.29
N LEU A 12 0.85 1.62 -4.46
CA LEU A 12 0.41 2.57 -3.45
C LEU A 12 -0.89 2.05 -2.84
N LEU A 13 -0.81 1.61 -1.58
CA LEU A 13 -1.95 1.18 -0.77
C LEU A 13 -2.39 2.34 0.12
N ARG A 14 -3.57 2.88 -0.15
CA ARG A 14 -4.17 3.93 0.68
C ARG A 14 -5.06 3.29 1.74
N LEU A 15 -4.70 3.48 3.00
CA LEU A 15 -5.38 2.89 4.15
C LEU A 15 -6.05 3.98 4.98
N PRO A 16 -7.28 3.77 5.46
CA PRO A 16 -7.97 4.75 6.28
C PRO A 16 -7.35 4.83 7.67
N VAL A 17 -7.23 6.03 8.23
CA VAL A 17 -6.85 6.18 9.65
C VAL A 17 -8.06 6.19 10.59
N LEU A 18 -9.27 6.24 10.03
CA LEU A 18 -10.54 6.22 10.75
C LEU A 18 -11.44 5.11 10.21
N TYR A 19 -12.15 4.42 11.09
CA TYR A 19 -13.22 3.52 10.67
C TYR A 19 -14.38 4.27 10.00
N ASN A 20 -15.25 3.50 9.34
CA ASN A 20 -16.54 4.01 8.89
C ASN A 20 -17.37 4.53 10.08
N PRO A 21 -18.21 5.56 9.88
CA PRO A 21 -19.02 6.11 10.94
C PRO A 21 -19.97 5.06 11.53
N ASP A 22 -20.18 5.11 12.84
CA ASP A 22 -21.22 4.34 13.52
C ASP A 22 -22.62 4.93 13.30
N ALA A 23 -23.64 4.35 13.94
CA ALA A 23 -25.02 4.81 13.82
C ALA A 23 -25.24 6.26 14.31
N ALA A 24 -24.35 6.79 15.15
CA ALA A 24 -24.37 8.17 15.63
C ALA A 24 -23.50 9.11 14.76
N GLY A 25 -22.83 8.58 13.73
CA GLY A 25 -21.92 9.34 12.87
C GLY A 25 -20.50 9.49 13.42
N TYR A 26 -20.18 8.86 14.55
CA TYR A 26 -18.84 8.94 15.14
C TYR A 26 -17.87 8.00 14.42
N ARG A 27 -16.64 8.47 14.21
CA ARG A 27 -15.55 7.71 13.59
C ARG A 27 -14.43 7.49 14.60
N ALA A 28 -14.17 6.23 14.93
CA ALA A 28 -13.04 5.86 15.77
C ALA A 28 -11.75 5.72 14.94
N SER A 29 -10.61 6.02 15.56
CA SER A 29 -9.30 5.80 14.94
C SER A 29 -9.01 4.31 14.74
N VAL A 30 -8.34 4.00 13.63
CA VAL A 30 -7.76 2.68 13.41
C VAL A 30 -6.50 2.55 14.26
N GLU A 31 -6.30 1.37 14.84
CA GLU A 31 -5.15 1.07 15.70
C GLU A 31 -3.84 1.00 14.90
N ASP A 32 -2.77 1.64 15.41
CA ASP A 32 -1.45 1.72 14.75
C ASP A 32 -0.87 0.34 14.38
N GLU A 33 -1.09 -0.67 15.23
CA GLU A 33 -0.65 -2.06 15.03
C GLU A 33 -1.11 -2.63 13.69
N LYS A 34 -2.32 -2.27 13.23
CA LYS A 34 -2.86 -2.78 11.96
C LYS A 34 -2.07 -2.30 10.74
N PHE A 35 -1.49 -1.12 10.82
CA PHE A 35 -0.64 -0.59 9.75
C PHE A 35 0.73 -1.29 9.77
N LEU A 36 1.29 -1.50 10.96
CA LEU A 36 2.55 -2.21 11.14
C LEU A 36 2.47 -3.66 10.68
N ASP A 37 1.43 -4.39 11.07
CA ASP A 37 1.17 -5.76 10.62
C ASP A 37 1.05 -5.82 9.10
N THR A 38 0.35 -4.86 8.49
CA THR A 38 0.20 -4.78 7.04
C THR A 38 1.54 -4.52 6.35
N ALA A 39 2.36 -3.62 6.89
CA ALA A 39 3.69 -3.32 6.34
C ALA A 39 4.64 -4.52 6.46
N ASP A 40 4.62 -5.22 7.60
CA ASP A 40 5.43 -6.44 7.83
C ASP A 40 5.01 -7.59 6.90
N GLU A 41 3.71 -7.82 6.71
CA GLU A 41 3.19 -8.83 5.76
C GLU A 41 3.65 -8.54 4.32
N LEU A 42 3.62 -7.28 3.89
CA LEU A 42 4.09 -6.85 2.57
C LEU A 42 5.62 -6.97 2.45
N ALA A 43 6.36 -6.58 3.49
CA ALA A 43 7.82 -6.69 3.52
C ALA A 43 8.29 -8.14 3.46
N ARG A 44 7.65 -9.05 4.21
CA ARG A 44 7.94 -10.50 4.14
C ARG A 44 7.68 -11.08 2.76
N ARG A 45 6.71 -10.55 2.02
CA ARG A 45 6.33 -11.07 0.69
C ARG A 45 7.19 -10.50 -0.44
N PHE A 46 7.51 -9.20 -0.38
CA PHE A 46 8.09 -8.46 -1.50
C PHE A 46 9.45 -7.82 -1.22
N GLY A 47 9.98 -7.94 0.00
CA GLY A 47 11.34 -7.51 0.35
C GLY A 47 11.44 -6.13 0.99
N GLY A 48 10.32 -5.41 1.15
CA GLY A 48 10.31 -4.13 1.86
C GLY A 48 9.18 -3.21 1.42
N GLY A 49 9.08 -2.06 2.07
CA GLY A 49 8.11 -1.02 1.74
C GLY A 49 8.21 0.14 2.73
N THR A 50 7.59 1.25 2.38
CA THR A 50 7.57 2.45 3.23
C THR A 50 6.15 2.71 3.73
N LEU A 51 5.99 2.83 5.05
CA LEU A 51 4.75 3.27 5.68
C LEU A 51 4.83 4.76 6.00
N PHE A 52 3.97 5.55 5.36
CA PHE A 52 3.80 6.97 5.63
C PHE A 52 2.57 7.20 6.51
N VAL A 53 2.83 7.62 7.76
CA VAL A 53 1.80 8.10 8.69
C VAL A 53 1.92 9.61 8.82
N PHE A 54 1.00 10.33 8.20
CA PHE A 54 1.03 11.79 8.15
C PHE A 54 0.39 12.36 9.42
N ARG A 55 1.18 13.02 10.28
CA ARG A 55 0.69 13.56 11.57
C ARG A 55 0.27 15.03 11.51
N HIS A 56 0.79 15.79 10.56
CA HIS A 56 0.57 17.24 10.46
C HIS A 56 -0.23 17.64 9.22
N ASP A 57 0.13 17.11 8.05
CA ASP A 57 -0.60 17.33 6.78
C ASP A 57 -1.10 16.01 6.22
N THR A 58 -2.18 15.54 6.79
CA THR A 58 -2.78 14.27 6.38
C THR A 58 -3.37 14.37 4.97
N PRO A 59 -3.02 13.46 4.04
CA PRO A 59 -3.58 13.44 2.71
C PRO A 59 -5.10 13.22 2.81
N ARG A 60 -5.85 14.08 2.12
CA ARG A 60 -7.30 14.00 2.06
C ARG A 60 -7.70 13.14 0.86
N GLY A 61 -8.27 11.98 1.15
CA GLY A 61 -8.98 11.17 0.18
C GLY A 61 -10.37 11.76 -0.08
N PHE A 62 -10.79 11.76 -1.34
CA PHE A 62 -12.16 12.05 -1.73
C PHE A 62 -12.71 10.82 -2.42
N TRP A 63 -13.75 10.24 -1.85
CA TRP A 63 -14.46 9.11 -2.43
C TRP A 63 -15.92 9.47 -2.65
N TRP A 64 -16.39 9.29 -3.88
CA TRP A 64 -17.79 9.47 -4.22
C TRP A 64 -18.49 8.12 -4.27
N ASP A 65 -19.47 7.91 -3.38
CA ASP A 65 -20.35 6.74 -3.40
C ASP A 65 -21.80 7.21 -3.33
N GLN A 66 -22.59 6.89 -4.35
CA GLN A 66 -24.03 7.19 -4.43
C GLN A 66 -24.42 8.65 -4.07
N GLY A 67 -23.61 9.62 -4.47
CA GLY A 67 -23.89 11.05 -4.25
C GLY A 67 -23.39 11.61 -2.91
N VAL A 68 -22.73 10.80 -2.08
CA VAL A 68 -22.04 11.24 -0.86
C VAL A 68 -20.54 11.32 -1.11
N VAL A 69 -19.90 12.38 -0.60
CA VAL A 69 -18.44 12.52 -0.59
C VAL A 69 -17.92 12.12 0.78
N ASP A 70 -17.27 10.97 0.85
CA ASP A 70 -16.48 10.60 2.00
C ASP A 70 -15.11 11.29 1.91
N ARG A 71 -14.81 12.07 2.94
CA ARG A 71 -13.50 12.69 3.14
C ARG A 71 -12.72 11.85 4.13
N ASP A 72 -11.63 11.28 3.66
CA ASP A 72 -10.79 10.42 4.48
C ASP A 72 -9.42 11.02 4.73
N VAL A 73 -8.92 10.71 5.91
CA VAL A 73 -7.54 10.92 6.32
C VAL A 73 -6.84 9.58 6.11
N LEU A 74 -5.79 9.56 5.29
CA LEU A 74 -5.20 8.32 4.80
C LEU A 74 -3.75 8.15 5.28
N ALA A 75 -3.40 6.93 5.64
CA ALA A 75 -2.03 6.45 5.63
C ALA A 75 -1.71 5.88 4.23
N LEU A 76 -0.43 5.87 3.88
CA LEU A 76 0.05 5.31 2.62
C LEU A 76 1.10 4.25 2.90
N ILE A 77 0.93 3.05 2.34
CA ILE A 77 2.01 2.09 2.19
C ILE A 77 2.44 2.08 0.73
N GLU A 78 3.73 2.26 0.51
CA GLU A 78 4.39 2.15 -0.78
C GLU A 78 5.24 0.88 -0.80
N VAL A 79 5.05 0.02 -1.80
CA VAL A 79 5.80 -1.22 -1.96
C VAL A 79 6.13 -1.46 -3.42
N ASP A 80 7.40 -1.72 -3.71
CA ASP A 80 7.84 -2.13 -5.04
C ASP A 80 7.72 -3.65 -5.16
N VAL A 81 7.13 -4.10 -6.26
CA VAL A 81 6.88 -5.52 -6.52
C VAL A 81 7.26 -5.88 -7.95
N PRO A 82 7.57 -7.16 -8.23
CA PRO A 82 7.69 -7.64 -9.61
C PRO A 82 6.39 -7.41 -10.37
N ASP A 83 6.46 -6.86 -11.59
CA ASP A 83 5.30 -6.65 -12.47
C ASP A 83 4.86 -7.95 -13.14
N THR A 84 4.36 -8.87 -12.32
CA THR A 84 3.77 -10.13 -12.78
C THR A 84 2.27 -10.14 -12.54
N ARG A 85 1.57 -10.99 -13.29
CA ARG A 85 0.16 -11.30 -13.02
C ARG A 85 -0.03 -11.84 -11.60
N GLU A 86 0.87 -12.70 -11.13
CA GLU A 86 0.83 -13.27 -9.77
C GLU A 86 0.87 -12.17 -8.70
N SER A 87 1.83 -11.24 -8.77
CA SER A 87 1.93 -10.13 -7.83
C SER A 87 0.66 -9.28 -7.81
N ARG A 88 0.13 -8.95 -8.99
CA ARG A 88 -1.08 -8.13 -9.13
C ARG A 88 -2.32 -8.84 -8.59
N GLU A 89 -2.47 -10.13 -8.86
CA GLU A 89 -3.60 -10.95 -8.37
C GLU A 89 -3.52 -11.15 -6.86
N TRP A 90 -2.33 -11.43 -6.33
CA TRP A 90 -2.10 -11.56 -4.90
C TRP A 90 -2.46 -10.26 -4.17
N LEU A 91 -1.99 -9.10 -4.64
CA LEU A 91 -2.30 -7.81 -4.02
C LEU A 91 -3.80 -7.48 -4.07
N ARG A 92 -4.48 -7.80 -5.17
CA ARG A 92 -5.94 -7.62 -5.29
C ARG A 92 -6.69 -8.51 -4.29
N ALA A 93 -6.30 -9.78 -4.17
CA ALA A 93 -6.89 -10.71 -3.22
C ALA A 93 -6.62 -10.26 -1.77
N TYR A 94 -5.38 -9.92 -1.45
CA TYR A 94 -4.97 -9.44 -0.14
C TYR A 94 -5.75 -8.18 0.27
N ALA A 95 -5.92 -7.21 -0.61
CA ALA A 95 -6.72 -6.02 -0.32
C ALA A 95 -8.21 -6.34 -0.11
N ARG A 96 -8.77 -7.25 -0.93
CA ARG A 96 -10.18 -7.65 -0.84
C ARG A 96 -10.48 -8.46 0.42
N ASP A 97 -9.60 -9.38 0.77
CA ASP A 97 -9.89 -10.45 1.72
C ASP A 97 -9.29 -10.15 3.10
N ALA A 98 -8.08 -9.59 3.18
CA ALA A 98 -7.43 -9.24 4.44
C ALA A 98 -7.66 -7.77 4.82
N LEU A 99 -7.30 -6.82 3.94
CA LEU A 99 -7.30 -5.40 4.31
C LEU A 99 -8.70 -4.85 4.53
N ARG A 100 -9.67 -5.18 3.67
CA ARG A 100 -11.07 -4.76 3.89
C ARG A 100 -11.60 -5.20 5.26
N GLN A 101 -11.27 -6.41 5.70
CA GLN A 101 -11.70 -6.92 7.00
C GLN A 101 -10.96 -6.22 8.14
N ARG A 102 -9.62 -6.13 8.06
CA ARG A 102 -8.75 -5.50 9.06
C ARG A 102 -9.13 -4.04 9.33
N PHE A 103 -9.38 -3.28 8.26
CA PHE A 103 -9.70 -1.84 8.30
C PHE A 103 -11.22 -1.54 8.24
N ARG A 104 -12.06 -2.58 8.17
CA ARG A 104 -13.53 -2.51 8.14
C ARG A 104 -14.08 -1.55 7.06
N GLN A 105 -13.52 -1.65 5.86
CA GLN A 105 -13.89 -0.80 4.72
C GLN A 105 -14.68 -1.55 3.65
N LYS A 106 -15.55 -0.81 2.96
CA LYS A 106 -16.26 -1.30 1.76
C LYS A 106 -15.30 -1.58 0.61
N ALA A 107 -14.23 -0.78 0.49
CA ALA A 107 -13.20 -0.91 -0.53
C ALA A 107 -11.85 -0.40 0.00
N ILE A 108 -10.76 -0.89 -0.59
CA ILE A 108 -9.40 -0.39 -0.37
C ILE A 108 -8.84 -0.01 -1.74
N TYR A 109 -8.33 1.22 -1.85
CA TYR A 109 -7.82 1.72 -3.13
C TYR A 109 -6.35 1.35 -3.32
N LEU A 110 -6.10 0.53 -4.33
CA LEU A 110 -4.78 0.16 -4.80
C LEU A 110 -4.45 0.92 -6.09
N LYS A 111 -3.29 1.58 -6.14
CA LYS A 111 -2.76 2.16 -7.37
C LYS A 111 -1.45 1.49 -7.73
N PHE A 112 -1.38 0.92 -8.92
CA PHE A 112 -0.15 0.39 -9.51
C PHE A 112 0.48 1.50 -10.37
N VAL A 113 1.77 1.78 -10.16
CA VAL A 113 2.55 2.84 -10.79
C VAL A 113 3.80 2.23 -11.39
N GLY A 114 4.07 2.47 -12.66
CA GLY A 114 5.29 1.98 -13.33
C GLY A 114 5.09 1.77 -14.83
N PRO A 115 6.08 1.12 -15.50
CA PRO A 115 7.23 0.41 -14.93
C PRO A 115 8.24 1.33 -14.22
N ILE A 116 8.95 0.79 -13.22
CA ILE A 116 10.10 1.45 -12.59
C ILE A 116 11.31 1.25 -13.49
N GLU A 117 11.88 2.35 -14.00
CA GLU A 117 13.19 2.34 -14.63
C GLU A 117 14.24 2.40 -13.51
N HIS A 118 14.86 1.27 -13.20
CA HIS A 118 15.73 1.12 -12.02
C HIS A 118 17.05 1.87 -12.14
N LEU A 119 17.48 2.38 -10.99
CA LEU A 119 18.88 2.42 -10.58
C LEU A 119 18.93 1.77 -9.18
N VAL A 120 19.09 0.44 -9.14
CA VAL A 120 19.35 -0.29 -7.89
C VAL A 120 20.86 -0.19 -7.64
N VAL A 121 21.28 0.61 -6.66
CA VAL A 121 22.68 0.58 -6.18
C VAL A 121 22.75 -0.46 -5.07
N ASN A 122 23.23 -1.66 -5.39
CA ASN A 122 23.58 -2.65 -4.39
C ASN A 122 25.06 -2.49 -4.02
N ASN A 123 25.38 -2.54 -2.71
CA ASN A 123 26.75 -2.42 -2.20
C ASN A 123 27.71 -3.53 -2.68
N GLU A 124 27.23 -4.54 -3.43
CA GLU A 124 28.10 -5.57 -4.02
C GLU A 124 28.91 -5.06 -5.23
N GLU A 125 28.63 -3.86 -5.76
CA GLU A 125 29.39 -3.25 -6.86
C GLU A 125 30.54 -2.32 -6.41
N VAL A 126 30.74 -2.12 -5.11
CA VAL A 126 31.94 -1.44 -4.61
C VAL A 126 33.01 -2.50 -4.35
N SER A 127 33.57 -3.06 -5.43
CA SER A 127 34.92 -3.61 -5.35
C SER A 127 35.86 -2.42 -5.31
N ASP A 128 36.26 -2.00 -4.11
CA ASP A 128 37.46 -1.20 -3.94
C ASP A 128 38.64 -2.11 -4.36
N GLU A 129 39.06 -2.01 -5.62
CA GLU A 129 40.42 -2.36 -6.01
C GLU A 129 41.34 -1.29 -5.42
N ASP A 130 42.06 -1.65 -4.36
CA ASP A 130 43.37 -1.10 -4.00
C ASP A 130 44.36 -2.25 -3.81
#